data_AF-A0A1K9ZZV8-F1
#
_entry.id   AF-A0A1K9ZZV8-F1
#
_cell.length_a   1.000
_cell.length_b   1.000
_cell.length_c   1.000
_cell.angle_alpha   90.00
_cell.angle_beta   90.00
_cell.angle_gamma   90.00
#
_symmetry.space_group_name_H-M   'P 1'
#
loop_
_entity.id
_entity.type
_entity.pdbx_description
1 polymer ?
#
loop_
_entity_poly.entity_id
_entity_poly.type
_entity_poly.pdbx_seq_one_letter_code
_entity_poly.pdbx_strand_id
1 'polypeptide(L)'
;MHGSETAETLLRFVSLSLHAVPALLFAYILTWLINFVKPAFNMVGQLRSTGSVAGALKGTLIGLPLPICIPDASSMYKQLIKAGCGSALAVSFLVASPVIGFDALLISLPLLGAEWVGIRLVMAITLAVTLGLLIGLLFKKHDLNTETCATPEQLKQSTSRLKHAFEHGFAHLIDHTAPWVLFGLIAAATFTPTIGWQFLQQEPWLQVVLAILIALPFHFCATGITPVLAIMLIAGVSPGAVVAFSLVGPTLNLDLYRFIKDNQGKHIAMAVVMAIVAVALLLGLGIMYWVPELPKPWLTLAPHWQDDWWRYVSLVIVTVLFAISILRRGARSFMLELLPHSFRNAKPHHHHHH
;
A
#
# COMPACT_ATOMS: atom_id res chain seq x y z
N MET A 1 17.94 -13.80 30.90
CA MET A 1 17.00 -12.72 30.52
C MET A 1 16.70 -12.66 29.02
N HIS A 2 17.61 -13.01 28.08
CA HIS A 2 17.28 -13.01 26.64
C HIS A 2 16.40 -14.19 26.13
N GLY A 3 16.31 -15.30 26.88
CA GLY A 3 15.50 -16.45 26.48
C GLY A 3 13.99 -16.23 26.56
N SER A 4 13.52 -15.35 27.45
CA SER A 4 12.09 -15.05 27.61
C SER A 4 11.57 -14.10 26.51
N GLU A 5 12.35 -13.08 26.15
CA GLU A 5 11.94 -12.09 25.12
C GLU A 5 11.86 -12.70 23.72
N THR A 6 12.78 -13.60 23.38
CA THR A 6 12.78 -14.30 22.09
C THR A 6 11.59 -15.25 21.96
N ALA A 7 11.27 -15.99 23.03
CA ALA A 7 10.09 -16.86 23.07
C ALA A 7 8.78 -16.06 22.92
N GLU A 8 8.65 -14.94 23.62
CA GLU A 8 7.47 -14.06 23.50
C GLU A 8 7.32 -13.48 22.09
N THR A 9 8.43 -13.06 21.47
CA THR A 9 8.43 -12.53 20.10
C THR A 9 7.94 -13.59 19.11
N LEU A 10 8.41 -14.83 19.26
CA LEU A 10 8.00 -15.95 18.39
C LEU A 10 6.52 -16.28 18.57
N LEU A 11 6.01 -16.29 19.81
CA LEU A 11 4.59 -16.50 20.08
C LEU A 11 3.71 -15.39 19.48
N ARG A 12 4.14 -14.13 19.57
CA ARG A 12 3.45 -12.99 18.93
C ARG A 12 3.45 -13.14 17.41
N PHE A 13 4.58 -13.51 16.81
CA PHE A 13 4.68 -13.72 15.37
C PHE A 13 3.74 -14.82 14.88
N VAL A 14 3.71 -15.97 15.55
CA VAL A 14 2.83 -17.10 15.20
C VAL A 14 1.36 -16.70 15.38
N SER A 15 1.03 -16.04 16.49
CA SER A 15 -0.34 -15.56 16.75
C SER A 15 -0.82 -14.58 15.68
N LEU A 16 -0.01 -13.59 15.31
CA LEU A 16 -0.32 -12.63 14.24
C LEU A 16 -0.47 -13.34 12.88
N SER A 17 0.42 -14.29 12.59
CA SER A 17 0.38 -15.05 11.34
C SER A 17 -0.90 -15.88 11.23
N LEU A 18 -1.32 -16.55 12.30
CA LEU A 18 -2.55 -17.36 12.30
C LEU A 18 -3.82 -16.52 12.05
N HIS A 19 -3.82 -15.25 12.48
CA HIS A 19 -4.92 -14.32 12.20
C HIS A 19 -4.85 -13.74 10.78
N ALA A 20 -3.64 -13.39 10.30
CA ALA A 20 -3.45 -12.76 9.00
C ALA A 20 -3.63 -13.74 7.82
N VAL A 21 -3.09 -14.94 7.95
CA VAL A 21 -2.92 -15.86 6.83
C VAL A 21 -4.22 -16.29 6.17
N PRO A 22 -5.31 -16.62 6.88
CA PRO A 22 -6.52 -17.04 6.19
C PRO A 22 -7.15 -15.95 5.32
N ALA A 23 -7.15 -14.70 5.78
CA ALA A 23 -7.61 -13.57 4.97
C ALA A 23 -6.64 -13.24 3.83
N LEU A 24 -5.33 -13.38 4.05
CA LEU A 24 -4.33 -13.24 3.00
C LEU A 24 -4.52 -14.29 1.91
N LEU A 25 -4.77 -15.55 2.29
CA LEU A 25 -5.05 -16.64 1.35
C LEU A 25 -6.34 -16.36 0.57
N PHE A 26 -7.40 -15.92 1.26
CA PHE A 26 -8.65 -15.54 0.63
C PHE A 26 -8.48 -14.34 -0.32
N ALA A 27 -7.69 -13.33 0.07
CA ALA A 27 -7.32 -12.20 -0.78
C ALA A 27 -6.58 -12.65 -2.04
N TYR A 28 -5.57 -13.52 -1.90
CA TYR A 28 -4.85 -14.08 -3.05
C TYR A 28 -5.77 -14.87 -3.98
N ILE A 29 -6.68 -15.69 -3.44
CA ILE A 29 -7.67 -16.43 -4.24
C ILE A 29 -8.61 -15.46 -4.95
N LEU A 30 -9.09 -14.41 -4.28
CA LEU A 30 -10.02 -13.48 -4.92
C LEU A 30 -9.32 -12.60 -5.97
N THR A 31 -8.10 -12.12 -5.69
CA THR A 31 -7.30 -11.40 -6.68
C THR A 31 -7.01 -12.29 -7.89
N TRP A 32 -6.70 -13.57 -7.66
CA TRP A 32 -6.56 -14.55 -8.74
C TRP A 32 -7.85 -14.69 -9.55
N LEU A 33 -9.01 -14.78 -8.90
CA LEU A 33 -10.31 -14.89 -9.55
C LEU A 33 -10.68 -13.62 -10.33
N ILE A 34 -10.43 -12.43 -9.79
CA ILE A 34 -10.67 -11.15 -10.48
C ILE A 34 -9.78 -11.04 -11.72
N ASN A 35 -8.49 -11.40 -11.59
CA ASN A 35 -7.56 -11.45 -12.71
C ASN A 35 -7.90 -12.56 -13.71
N PHE A 36 -8.59 -13.62 -13.28
CA PHE A 36 -9.09 -14.69 -14.14
C PHE A 36 -10.31 -14.22 -14.95
N VAL A 37 -11.24 -13.53 -14.31
CA VAL A 37 -12.47 -13.03 -14.94
C VAL A 37 -12.18 -11.86 -15.89
N LYS A 38 -11.02 -11.19 -15.76
CA LYS A 38 -10.59 -10.01 -16.55
C LYS A 38 -11.80 -9.24 -17.08
N PRO A 39 -12.47 -8.40 -16.27
CA PRO A 39 -13.38 -7.45 -16.87
C PRO A 39 -12.55 -6.69 -17.91
N ALA A 40 -12.88 -6.88 -19.18
CA ALA A 40 -12.35 -6.02 -20.23
C ALA A 40 -12.68 -4.61 -19.74
N PHE A 41 -11.66 -3.83 -19.40
CA PHE A 41 -11.80 -2.42 -19.09
C PHE A 41 -12.20 -1.72 -20.39
N ASN A 42 -13.42 -1.98 -20.86
CA ASN A 42 -14.07 -1.31 -21.98
C ASN A 42 -14.47 0.14 -21.60
N MET A 43 -14.12 0.58 -20.39
CA MET A 43 -14.40 1.92 -19.87
C MET A 43 -13.43 2.99 -20.34
N VAL A 44 -12.45 2.71 -21.22
CA VAL A 44 -11.55 3.74 -21.76
C VAL A 44 -12.33 4.89 -22.44
N GLY A 45 -13.50 4.60 -23.05
CA GLY A 45 -14.39 5.63 -23.60
C GLY A 45 -15.12 6.51 -22.55
N GLN A 46 -15.24 6.03 -21.31
CA GLN A 46 -15.95 6.69 -20.19
C GLN A 46 -15.00 7.39 -19.20
N LEU A 47 -13.70 7.16 -19.37
CA LEU A 47 -12.60 7.66 -18.55
C LEU A 47 -12.29 9.15 -18.74
N ARG A 48 -12.84 9.77 -19.80
CA ARG A 48 -12.65 11.20 -20.01
C ARG A 48 -13.45 11.99 -18.96
N SER A 49 -12.77 12.83 -18.20
CA SER A 49 -13.39 13.86 -17.38
C SER A 49 -12.63 15.16 -17.57
N THR A 50 -13.34 16.21 -17.95
CA THR A 50 -12.77 17.55 -18.13
C THR A 50 -12.76 18.37 -16.84
N GLY A 51 -13.55 17.99 -15.84
CA GLY A 51 -13.60 18.67 -14.53
C GLY A 51 -12.68 18.02 -13.49
N SER A 52 -11.93 18.83 -12.74
CA SER A 52 -11.00 18.34 -11.71
C SER A 52 -11.67 17.49 -10.63
N VAL A 53 -12.89 17.85 -10.21
CA VAL A 53 -13.67 17.10 -9.20
C VAL A 53 -14.15 15.76 -9.72
N ALA A 54 -14.80 15.75 -10.89
CA ALA A 54 -15.26 14.52 -11.51
C ALA A 54 -14.09 13.58 -11.85
N GLY A 55 -12.94 14.14 -12.24
CA GLY A 55 -11.72 13.38 -12.48
C GLY A 55 -11.16 12.75 -11.22
N ALA A 56 -11.02 13.53 -10.14
CA ALA A 56 -10.54 13.02 -8.87
C ALA A 56 -11.41 11.85 -8.36
N LEU A 57 -12.74 12.00 -8.34
CA LEU A 57 -13.66 10.93 -7.93
C LEU A 57 -13.56 9.70 -8.84
N LYS A 58 -13.60 9.88 -10.16
CA LYS A 58 -13.50 8.77 -11.11
C LYS A 58 -12.17 8.02 -10.96
N GLY A 59 -11.06 8.74 -10.84
CA GLY A 59 -9.74 8.12 -10.67
C GLY A 59 -9.63 7.32 -9.38
N THR A 60 -10.16 7.84 -8.27
CA THR A 60 -10.20 7.09 -7.00
C THR A 60 -11.06 5.84 -7.10
N LEU A 61 -12.25 5.92 -7.73
CA LEU A 61 -13.13 4.77 -7.93
C LEU A 61 -12.52 3.70 -8.84
N ILE A 62 -11.76 4.10 -9.85
CA ILE A 62 -11.07 3.17 -10.77
C ILE A 62 -9.85 2.52 -10.09
N GLY A 63 -9.18 3.23 -9.18
CA GLY A 63 -8.07 2.67 -8.39
C GLY A 63 -8.54 1.69 -7.31
N LEU A 64 -9.74 1.89 -6.78
CA LEU A 64 -10.34 1.10 -5.69
C LEU A 64 -10.28 -0.43 -5.88
N PRO A 65 -10.68 -1.03 -7.03
CA PRO A 65 -10.74 -2.47 -7.18
C PRO A 65 -9.40 -3.12 -7.59
N LEU A 66 -8.34 -2.35 -7.81
CA LEU A 66 -7.14 -2.84 -8.49
C LEU A 66 -6.01 -3.13 -7.49
N PRO A 67 -5.63 -4.42 -7.28
CA PRO A 67 -4.48 -4.79 -6.45
C PRO A 67 -3.19 -4.55 -7.24
N ILE A 68 -2.88 -3.27 -7.44
CA ILE A 68 -1.77 -2.80 -8.26
C ILE A 68 -0.71 -2.23 -7.33
N CYS A 69 0.51 -2.74 -7.45
CA CYS A 69 1.66 -2.21 -6.73
C CYS A 69 2.11 -0.87 -7.36
N ILE A 70 2.84 -0.06 -6.61
CA ILE A 70 3.25 1.29 -7.05
C ILE A 70 3.96 1.30 -8.43
N PRO A 71 4.84 0.33 -8.77
CA PRO A 71 5.45 0.28 -10.11
C PRO A 71 4.42 0.14 -11.23
N ASP A 72 3.45 -0.75 -11.06
CA ASP A 72 2.39 -1.00 -12.04
C ASP A 72 1.43 0.20 -12.13
N ALA A 73 1.12 0.84 -11.00
CA ALA A 73 0.27 2.03 -10.93
C ALA A 73 0.91 3.21 -11.68
N SER A 74 2.23 3.38 -11.54
CA SER A 74 2.98 4.42 -12.25
C SER A 74 2.99 4.20 -13.78
N SER A 75 3.03 2.94 -14.23
CA SER A 75 2.96 2.62 -15.65
C SER A 75 1.58 2.94 -16.25
N MET A 76 0.52 2.65 -15.50
CA MET A 76 -0.86 2.95 -15.88
C MET A 76 -1.14 4.45 -15.83
N TYR A 77 -0.56 5.19 -14.87
CA TYR A 77 -0.60 6.64 -14.86
C TYR A 77 -0.12 7.24 -16.18
N LYS A 78 1.04 6.78 -16.71
CA LYS A 78 1.55 7.27 -18.00
C LYS A 78 0.58 6.98 -19.14
N GLN A 79 -0.08 5.82 -19.12
CA GLN A 79 -1.07 5.46 -20.13
C GLN A 79 -2.31 6.35 -20.06
N LEU A 80 -2.79 6.67 -18.85
CA LEU A 80 -3.93 7.57 -18.64
C LEU A 80 -3.63 8.99 -19.15
N ILE A 81 -2.44 9.51 -18.86
CA ILE A 81 -2.01 10.83 -19.37
C ILE A 81 -1.89 10.80 -20.90
N LYS A 82 -1.29 9.77 -21.50
CA LYS A 82 -1.21 9.61 -22.96
C LYS A 82 -2.58 9.46 -23.63
N ALA A 83 -3.54 8.87 -22.93
CA ALA A 83 -4.93 8.76 -23.39
C ALA A 83 -5.73 10.07 -23.26
N GLY A 84 -5.11 11.16 -22.79
CA GLY A 84 -5.76 12.46 -22.63
C GLY A 84 -6.69 12.55 -21.42
N CYS A 85 -6.51 11.69 -20.42
CA CYS A 85 -7.22 11.84 -19.14
C CYS A 85 -6.65 13.03 -18.37
N GLY A 86 -7.51 13.83 -17.73
CA GLY A 86 -7.08 14.98 -16.94
C GLY A 86 -6.15 14.58 -15.78
N SER A 87 -5.20 15.47 -15.46
CA SER A 87 -4.21 15.26 -14.39
C SER A 87 -4.83 14.83 -13.05
N ALA A 88 -5.98 15.40 -12.68
CA ALA A 88 -6.70 15.04 -11.46
C ALA A 88 -7.09 13.55 -11.38
N LEU A 89 -7.53 12.96 -12.51
CA LEU A 89 -7.95 11.56 -12.58
C LEU A 89 -6.74 10.63 -12.48
N ALA A 90 -5.69 10.92 -13.23
CA ALA A 90 -4.50 10.08 -13.25
C ALA A 90 -3.82 10.05 -11.86
N VAL A 91 -3.76 11.20 -11.19
CA VAL A 91 -3.12 11.33 -9.87
C VAL A 91 -3.95 10.66 -8.77
N SER A 92 -5.27 10.87 -8.75
CA SER A 92 -6.11 10.21 -7.75
C SER A 92 -6.11 8.69 -7.94
N PHE A 93 -6.08 8.21 -9.19
CA PHE A 93 -5.86 6.79 -9.51
C PHE A 93 -4.53 6.26 -8.98
N LEU A 94 -3.43 6.98 -9.25
CA LEU A 94 -2.07 6.59 -8.84
C LEU A 94 -1.95 6.45 -7.31
N VAL A 95 -2.65 7.30 -6.58
CA VAL A 95 -2.64 7.33 -5.10
C VAL A 95 -3.63 6.32 -4.53
N ALA A 96 -4.84 6.21 -5.08
CA ALA A 96 -5.87 5.31 -4.57
C ALA A 96 -5.49 3.83 -4.70
N SER A 97 -4.85 3.45 -5.82
CA SER A 97 -4.56 2.04 -6.15
C SER A 97 -3.73 1.32 -5.07
N PRO A 98 -2.58 1.85 -4.60
CA PRO A 98 -1.77 1.17 -3.58
C PRO A 98 -2.37 1.28 -2.16
N VAL A 99 -3.21 2.27 -1.87
CA VAL A 99 -3.74 2.51 -0.52
C VAL A 99 -5.02 1.71 -0.24
N ILE A 100 -5.89 1.57 -1.24
CA ILE A 100 -7.23 0.98 -1.09
C ILE A 100 -7.30 -0.48 -1.60
N GLY A 101 -6.15 -1.10 -1.87
CA GLY A 101 -6.08 -2.47 -2.37
C GLY A 101 -7.00 -3.43 -1.63
N PHE A 102 -7.78 -4.21 -2.38
CA PHE A 102 -8.74 -5.16 -1.82
C PHE A 102 -8.07 -6.20 -0.91
N ASP A 103 -6.85 -6.61 -1.27
CA ASP A 103 -6.00 -7.48 -0.46
C ASP A 103 -5.68 -6.86 0.91
N ALA A 104 -5.32 -5.58 0.93
CA ALA A 104 -5.04 -4.86 2.16
C ALA A 104 -6.29 -4.69 3.03
N LEU A 105 -7.46 -4.41 2.44
CA LEU A 105 -8.73 -4.30 3.18
C LEU A 105 -9.12 -5.63 3.82
N LEU A 106 -8.99 -6.73 3.09
CA LEU A 106 -9.32 -8.07 3.58
C LEU A 106 -8.45 -8.51 4.75
N ILE A 107 -7.14 -8.23 4.69
CA ILE A 107 -6.22 -8.53 5.79
C ILE A 107 -6.42 -7.57 6.95
N SER A 108 -6.86 -6.34 6.68
CA SER A 108 -7.17 -5.38 7.74
C SER A 108 -8.35 -5.80 8.57
N LEU A 109 -9.29 -6.58 8.04
CA LEU A 109 -10.40 -7.13 8.81
C LEU A 109 -9.86 -7.94 10.01
N PRO A 110 -9.27 -9.17 9.86
CA PRO A 110 -8.77 -10.04 10.96
C PRO A 110 -7.76 -9.40 11.89
N LEU A 111 -7.17 -8.25 11.55
CA LEU A 111 -6.18 -7.61 12.40
C LEU A 111 -6.68 -6.35 13.10
N LEU A 112 -7.47 -5.50 12.43
CA LEU A 112 -7.90 -4.21 12.98
C LEU A 112 -9.39 -4.20 13.36
N GLY A 113 -10.22 -5.06 12.75
CA GLY A 113 -11.67 -5.04 12.90
C GLY A 113 -12.37 -4.08 11.92
N ALA A 114 -13.66 -4.31 11.69
CA ALA A 114 -14.44 -3.64 10.64
C ALA A 114 -14.46 -2.11 10.75
N GLU A 115 -14.49 -1.58 11.97
CA GLU A 115 -14.54 -0.13 12.22
C GLU A 115 -13.26 0.56 11.74
N TRP A 116 -12.10 0.00 12.08
CA TRP A 116 -10.81 0.50 11.63
C TRP A 116 -10.61 0.35 10.12
N VAL A 117 -11.11 -0.73 9.52
CA VAL A 117 -11.11 -0.88 8.06
C VAL A 117 -11.96 0.22 7.40
N GLY A 118 -13.13 0.53 7.96
CA GLY A 118 -13.98 1.62 7.49
C GLY A 118 -13.26 2.97 7.53
N ILE A 119 -12.60 3.29 8.65
CA ILE A 119 -11.83 4.53 8.79
C ILE A 119 -10.68 4.58 7.80
N ARG A 120 -9.92 3.48 7.67
CA ARG A 120 -8.82 3.37 6.70
C ARG A 120 -9.32 3.64 5.28
N LEU A 121 -10.45 3.05 4.89
CA LEU A 121 -11.07 3.23 3.58
C LEU A 121 -11.50 4.69 3.33
N VAL A 122 -12.25 5.29 4.26
CA VAL A 122 -12.72 6.68 4.14
C VAL A 122 -11.55 7.66 4.07
N MET A 123 -10.54 7.47 4.91
CA MET A 123 -9.35 8.33 4.94
C MET A 123 -8.53 8.21 3.67
N ALA A 124 -8.38 6.99 3.13
CA ALA A 124 -7.69 6.76 1.87
C ALA A 124 -8.41 7.40 0.67
N ILE A 125 -9.74 7.29 0.61
CA ILE A 125 -10.55 7.96 -0.42
C ILE A 125 -10.40 9.48 -0.30
N THR A 126 -10.49 10.01 0.93
CA THR A 126 -10.36 11.44 1.20
C THR A 126 -8.98 11.95 0.77
N LEU A 127 -7.90 11.24 1.11
CA LEU A 127 -6.54 11.54 0.65
C LEU A 127 -6.46 11.55 -0.88
N ALA A 128 -6.90 10.49 -1.55
CA ALA A 128 -6.80 10.36 -3.00
C ALA A 128 -7.58 11.47 -3.74
N VAL A 129 -8.79 11.79 -3.27
CA VAL A 129 -9.63 12.85 -3.87
C VAL A 129 -9.03 14.23 -3.61
N THR A 130 -8.68 14.56 -2.37
CA THR A 130 -8.11 15.88 -2.02
C THR A 130 -6.79 16.13 -2.73
N LEU A 131 -5.94 15.10 -2.84
CA LEU A 131 -4.67 15.19 -3.53
C LEU A 131 -4.84 15.30 -5.04
N GLY A 132 -5.73 14.50 -5.65
CA GLY A 132 -6.07 14.61 -7.06
C GLY A 132 -6.65 15.98 -7.43
N LEU A 133 -7.47 16.56 -6.54
CA LEU A 133 -7.98 17.92 -6.67
C LEU A 133 -6.87 18.97 -6.58
N LEU A 134 -6.06 18.93 -5.53
CA LEU A 134 -5.00 19.90 -5.28
C LEU A 134 -3.99 19.92 -6.44
N ILE A 135 -3.55 18.74 -6.86
CA ILE A 135 -2.61 18.57 -7.96
C ILE A 135 -3.28 18.94 -9.28
N GLY A 136 -4.51 18.48 -9.55
CA GLY A 136 -5.25 18.83 -10.76
C GLY A 136 -5.51 20.33 -10.93
N LEU A 137 -5.65 21.08 -9.83
CA LEU A 137 -5.75 22.54 -9.85
C LEU A 137 -4.40 23.21 -10.11
N LEU A 138 -3.32 22.72 -9.49
CA LEU A 138 -1.96 23.22 -9.68
C LEU A 138 -1.43 22.98 -11.11
N PHE A 139 -1.80 21.86 -11.73
CA PHE A 139 -1.31 21.43 -13.05
C PHE A 139 -2.26 21.73 -14.21
N LYS A 140 -3.37 22.44 -13.96
CA LYS A 140 -4.36 22.84 -14.97
C LYS A 140 -3.75 23.55 -16.20
N LYS A 141 -2.57 24.17 -16.05
CA LYS A 141 -1.82 24.83 -17.14
C LYS A 141 -1.10 23.87 -18.10
N HIS A 142 -0.83 22.62 -17.70
CA HIS A 142 -0.09 21.65 -18.52
C HIS A 142 -1.01 20.73 -19.34
N ASP A 143 -2.28 20.61 -18.95
CA ASP A 143 -3.31 19.80 -19.64
C ASP A 143 -3.81 20.46 -20.95
N LEU A 144 -3.53 21.76 -21.18
CA LEU A 144 -3.99 22.52 -22.35
C LEU A 144 -3.15 22.32 -23.62
N ASN A 145 -2.01 21.62 -23.56
CA ASN A 145 -1.08 21.48 -24.69
C ASN A 145 -1.06 20.09 -25.36
N THR A 146 -1.95 19.17 -24.99
CA THR A 146 -2.05 17.84 -25.62
C THR A 146 -3.21 17.79 -26.63
N GLU A 147 -3.03 18.45 -27.78
CA GLU A 147 -3.96 18.40 -28.92
C GLU A 147 -3.77 17.18 -29.84
N THR A 148 -3.17 16.08 -29.37
CA THR A 148 -3.08 14.87 -30.20
C THR A 148 -3.41 13.64 -29.37
N CYS A 149 -4.68 13.23 -29.44
CA CYS A 149 -5.13 11.96 -28.91
C CYS A 149 -4.54 10.82 -29.75
N ALA A 150 -3.91 9.86 -29.09
CA ALA A 150 -3.77 8.53 -29.66
C ALA A 150 -5.17 7.89 -29.78
N THR A 151 -5.47 7.31 -30.94
CA THR A 151 -6.67 6.50 -31.16
C THR A 151 -6.72 5.33 -30.16
N PRO A 152 -7.91 4.78 -29.83
CA PRO A 152 -8.11 3.75 -28.80
C PRO A 152 -7.42 2.39 -29.05
N GLU A 153 -6.54 2.29 -30.05
CA GLU A 153 -5.92 1.05 -30.52
C GLU A 153 -4.62 0.65 -29.80
N GLN A 154 -4.13 1.46 -28.85
CA GLN A 154 -2.87 1.18 -28.16
C GLN A 154 -2.99 0.64 -26.73
N LEU A 155 -4.20 0.45 -26.19
CA LEU A 155 -4.41 -0.51 -25.09
C LEU A 155 -4.52 -1.94 -25.67
N LYS A 156 -3.48 -2.39 -26.39
CA LYS A 156 -3.34 -3.80 -26.74
C LYS A 156 -3.02 -4.57 -25.46
N GLN A 157 -4.07 -5.01 -24.78
CA GLN A 157 -4.02 -6.09 -23.82
C GLN A 157 -3.49 -7.33 -24.55
N SER A 158 -2.30 -7.79 -24.15
CA SER A 158 -1.66 -8.98 -24.71
C SER A 158 -2.61 -10.18 -24.60
N THR A 159 -2.90 -10.78 -25.75
CA THR A 159 -3.86 -11.85 -25.98
C THR A 159 -3.27 -13.25 -25.76
N SER A 160 -2.12 -13.40 -25.08
CA SER A 160 -1.63 -14.73 -24.68
C SER A 160 -2.37 -15.23 -23.44
N ARG A 161 -3.49 -15.89 -23.73
CA ARG A 161 -4.56 -16.34 -22.83
C ARG A 161 -4.07 -17.42 -21.85
N LEU A 162 -4.53 -17.28 -20.61
CA LEU A 162 -4.52 -18.27 -19.52
C LEU A 162 -3.15 -18.63 -18.90
N LYS A 163 -2.18 -19.15 -19.66
CA LYS A 163 -0.91 -19.61 -19.05
C LYS A 163 -0.05 -18.46 -18.52
N HIS A 164 -0.01 -17.34 -19.25
CA HIS A 164 0.66 -16.12 -18.79
C HIS A 164 -0.04 -15.46 -17.59
N ALA A 165 -1.38 -15.51 -17.52
CA ALA A 165 -2.11 -14.97 -16.38
C ALA A 165 -1.90 -15.82 -15.11
N PHE A 166 -1.85 -17.15 -15.27
CA PHE A 166 -1.65 -18.11 -14.18
C PHE A 166 -0.21 -18.10 -13.65
N GLU A 167 0.79 -18.24 -14.53
CA GLU A 167 2.20 -18.31 -14.13
C GLU A 167 2.80 -16.95 -13.76
N HIS A 168 2.38 -15.85 -14.40
CA HIS A 168 2.97 -14.54 -14.13
C HIS A 168 2.12 -13.64 -13.22
N GLY A 169 0.79 -13.70 -13.24
CA GLY A 169 -0.03 -12.80 -12.41
C GLY A 169 -0.05 -13.16 -10.92
N PHE A 170 -0.37 -14.42 -10.62
CA PHE A 170 -0.45 -14.92 -9.24
C PHE A 170 0.92 -15.02 -8.57
N ALA A 171 1.90 -15.57 -9.31
CA ALA A 171 3.26 -15.66 -8.80
C ALA A 171 3.86 -14.28 -8.56
N HIS A 172 3.70 -13.33 -9.49
CA HIS A 172 4.21 -11.97 -9.30
C HIS A 172 3.59 -11.27 -8.10
N LEU A 173 2.28 -11.46 -7.86
CA LEU A 173 1.61 -10.92 -6.68
C LEU A 173 2.23 -11.46 -5.38
N ILE A 174 2.40 -12.78 -5.27
CA ILE A 174 3.03 -13.39 -4.09
C ILE A 174 4.49 -12.95 -3.98
N ASP A 175 5.22 -12.94 -5.08
CA ASP A 175 6.63 -12.59 -5.15
C ASP A 175 6.92 -11.16 -4.69
N HIS A 176 5.99 -10.23 -4.92
CA HIS A 176 6.10 -8.86 -4.47
C HIS A 176 5.51 -8.65 -3.07
N THR A 177 4.41 -9.32 -2.71
CA THR A 177 3.75 -9.11 -1.40
C THR A 177 4.40 -9.89 -0.25
N ALA A 178 4.95 -11.09 -0.50
CA ALA A 178 5.51 -11.97 0.52
C ALA A 178 6.65 -11.34 1.35
N PRO A 179 7.66 -10.65 0.75
CA PRO A 179 8.70 -9.98 1.52
C PRO A 179 8.13 -8.96 2.50
N TRP A 180 7.17 -8.16 2.04
CA TRP A 180 6.56 -7.11 2.85
C TRP A 180 5.62 -7.64 3.93
N VAL A 181 4.85 -8.69 3.65
CA VAL A 181 4.01 -9.35 4.66
C VAL A 181 4.89 -9.94 5.76
N LEU A 182 5.97 -10.64 5.38
CA LEU A 182 6.90 -11.22 6.34
C LEU A 182 7.59 -10.13 7.17
N PHE A 183 8.08 -9.07 6.51
CA PHE A 183 8.69 -7.93 7.20
C PHE A 183 7.70 -7.26 8.15
N GLY A 184 6.45 -7.05 7.73
CA GLY A 184 5.39 -6.47 8.55
C GLY A 184 5.07 -7.32 9.78
N LEU A 185 4.95 -8.64 9.62
CA LEU A 185 4.72 -9.58 10.72
C LEU A 185 5.90 -9.63 11.70
N ILE A 186 7.14 -9.62 11.19
CA ILE A 186 8.35 -9.58 12.02
C ILE A 186 8.42 -8.24 12.77
N ALA A 187 8.26 -7.11 12.06
CA ALA A 187 8.27 -5.79 12.66
C ALA A 187 7.19 -5.66 13.74
N ALA A 188 5.97 -6.15 13.48
CA ALA A 188 4.88 -6.19 14.44
C ALA A 188 5.17 -7.09 15.65
N ALA A 189 5.78 -8.28 15.44
CA ALA A 189 6.13 -9.19 16.51
C ALA A 189 7.24 -8.65 17.43
N THR A 190 8.23 -7.96 16.84
CA THR A 190 9.34 -7.31 17.56
C THR A 190 8.93 -5.97 18.16
N PHE A 191 7.82 -5.37 17.72
CA PHE A 191 7.34 -4.11 18.27
C PHE A 191 6.90 -4.30 19.73
N THR A 192 7.77 -3.89 20.63
CA THR A 192 7.49 -3.78 22.06
C THR A 192 7.06 -2.35 22.38
N PRO A 193 5.99 -2.12 23.15
CA PRO A 193 5.64 -0.80 23.66
C PRO A 193 6.79 -0.28 24.55
N THR A 194 7.70 0.49 23.98
CA THR A 194 8.80 1.11 24.72
C THR A 194 8.29 2.30 25.53
N ILE A 195 8.99 2.63 26.62
CA ILE A 195 8.75 3.82 27.46
C ILE A 195 8.60 5.12 26.62
N GLY A 196 9.29 5.24 25.48
CA GLY A 196 9.17 6.38 24.57
C GLY A 196 7.76 6.61 24.02
N TRP A 197 6.98 5.55 23.77
CA TRP A 197 5.59 5.67 23.31
C TRP A 197 4.67 6.17 24.42
N GLN A 198 4.95 5.83 25.68
CA GLN A 198 4.19 6.33 26.83
C GLN A 198 4.43 7.83 27.05
N PHE A 199 5.66 8.31 26.92
CA PHE A 199 5.94 9.77 26.97
C PHE A 199 5.21 10.54 25.87
N LEU A 200 5.13 9.96 24.67
CA LEU A 200 4.44 10.56 23.55
C LEU A 200 2.91 10.62 23.73
N GLN A 201 2.31 9.89 24.68
CA GLN A 201 0.87 9.98 24.95
C GLN A 201 0.44 11.38 25.40
N GLN A 202 1.37 12.16 25.97
CA GLN A 202 1.12 13.55 26.38
C GLN A 202 1.05 14.52 25.20
N GLU A 203 1.67 14.19 24.06
CA GLU A 203 1.71 15.04 22.86
C GLU A 203 1.25 14.26 21.61
N PRO A 204 -0.06 14.00 21.47
CA PRO A 204 -0.59 13.14 20.41
C PRO A 204 -0.31 13.63 18.98
N TRP A 205 -0.14 14.94 18.75
CA TRP A 205 0.23 15.51 17.44
C TRP A 205 1.66 15.13 17.03
N LEU A 206 2.59 15.04 18.01
CA LEU A 206 3.97 14.65 17.77
C LEU A 206 4.05 13.20 17.30
N GLN A 207 3.16 12.33 17.80
CA GLN A 207 3.02 10.96 17.31
C GLN A 207 2.66 10.91 15.83
N VAL A 208 1.78 11.80 15.36
CA VAL A 208 1.40 11.86 13.94
C VAL A 208 2.60 12.23 13.07
N VAL A 209 3.34 13.27 13.47
CA VAL A 209 4.55 13.71 12.75
C VAL A 209 5.61 12.62 12.73
N LEU A 210 5.86 11.98 13.88
CA LEU A 210 6.85 10.91 13.99
C LEU A 210 6.45 9.70 13.15
N ALA A 211 5.18 9.32 13.16
CA ALA A 211 4.67 8.23 12.34
C ALA A 211 4.88 8.51 10.85
N ILE A 212 4.55 9.71 10.37
CA ILE A 212 4.84 10.11 8.99
C ILE A 212 6.34 10.01 8.69
N LEU A 213 7.19 10.55 9.57
CA LEU A 213 8.64 10.54 9.38
C LEU A 213 9.21 9.12 9.30
N ILE A 214 8.69 8.20 10.12
CA ILE A 214 9.05 6.78 10.09
C ILE A 214 8.51 6.12 8.81
N ALA A 215 7.34 6.51 8.30
CA ALA A 215 6.78 5.94 7.07
C ALA A 215 7.59 6.30 5.81
N LEU A 216 8.04 7.56 5.70
CA LEU A 216 8.69 8.11 4.51
C LEU A 216 9.87 7.30 3.92
N PRO A 217 10.84 6.78 4.72
CA PRO A 217 11.99 6.07 4.16
C PRO A 217 11.69 4.66 3.66
N PHE A 218 10.59 4.03 4.13
CA PHE A 218 10.30 2.63 3.82
C PHE A 218 9.22 2.52 2.74
N HIS A 219 9.41 1.59 1.81
CA HIS A 219 8.45 1.32 0.75
C HIS A 219 7.33 0.38 1.24
N PHE A 220 6.48 0.82 2.16
CA PHE A 220 5.45 -0.06 2.70
C PHE A 220 4.41 -0.44 1.64
N CYS A 221 4.06 -1.72 1.54
CA CYS A 221 2.80 -2.07 0.89
C CYS A 221 1.64 -2.01 1.90
N ALA A 222 0.44 -1.66 1.43
CA ALA A 222 -0.73 -1.54 2.29
C ALA A 222 -1.05 -2.86 3.02
N THR A 223 -0.78 -4.00 2.41
CA THR A 223 -0.94 -5.33 3.00
C THR A 223 0.07 -5.59 4.12
N GLY A 224 1.36 -5.35 3.88
CA GLY A 224 2.43 -5.60 4.84
C GLY A 224 2.48 -4.63 6.02
N ILE A 225 2.00 -3.39 5.87
CA ILE A 225 1.93 -2.44 7.00
C ILE A 225 0.80 -2.77 7.98
N THR A 226 -0.19 -3.57 7.56
CA THR A 226 -1.41 -3.85 8.33
C THR A 226 -1.15 -4.49 9.71
N PRO A 227 -0.28 -5.53 9.85
CA PRO A 227 0.10 -6.04 11.17
C PRO A 227 0.76 -5.01 12.07
N VAL A 228 1.58 -4.12 11.48
CA VAL A 228 2.23 -3.05 12.24
C VAL A 228 1.18 -2.07 12.78
N LEU A 229 0.19 -1.68 11.97
CA LEU A 229 -0.93 -0.82 12.40
C LEU A 229 -1.69 -1.43 13.58
N ALA A 230 -2.00 -2.74 13.52
CA ALA A 230 -2.71 -3.42 14.60
C ALA A 230 -1.93 -3.39 15.91
N ILE A 231 -0.62 -3.65 15.88
CA ILE A 231 0.23 -3.58 17.07
C ILE A 231 0.40 -2.15 17.57
N MET A 232 0.53 -1.15 16.68
CA MET A 232 0.58 0.26 17.10
C MET A 232 -0.68 0.64 17.90
N LEU A 233 -1.86 0.22 17.44
CA LEU A 233 -3.11 0.45 18.15
C LEU A 233 -3.17 -0.26 19.51
N ILE A 234 -2.73 -1.52 19.57
CA ILE A 234 -2.68 -2.29 20.83
C ILE A 234 -1.66 -1.67 21.81
N ALA A 235 -0.54 -1.16 21.29
CA ALA A 235 0.47 -0.45 22.07
C ALA A 235 0.01 0.94 22.55
N GLY A 236 -1.18 1.39 22.16
CA GLY A 236 -1.75 2.67 22.59
C GLY A 236 -1.18 3.88 21.83
N VAL A 237 -0.67 3.68 20.62
CA VAL A 237 -0.36 4.78 19.70
C VAL A 237 -1.67 5.46 19.28
N SER A 238 -1.64 6.78 19.14
CA SER A 238 -2.82 7.59 18.86
C SER A 238 -3.48 7.17 17.52
N PRO A 239 -4.82 7.16 17.45
CA PRO A 239 -5.54 6.87 16.20
C PRO A 239 -5.07 7.69 15.00
N GLY A 240 -4.78 8.98 15.23
CA GLY A 240 -4.29 9.88 14.21
C GLY A 240 -2.95 9.47 13.62
N ALA A 241 -2.02 9.01 14.46
CA ALA A 241 -0.70 8.57 14.02
C ALA A 241 -0.78 7.28 13.21
N VAL A 242 -1.65 6.35 13.61
CA VAL A 242 -1.89 5.09 12.87
C VAL A 242 -2.53 5.37 11.51
N VAL A 243 -3.50 6.28 11.43
CA VAL A 243 -4.10 6.70 10.16
C VAL A 243 -3.05 7.37 9.26
N ALA A 244 -2.29 8.33 9.78
CA ALA A 244 -1.26 9.02 8.99
C ALA A 244 -0.17 8.05 8.48
N PHE A 245 0.25 7.09 9.31
CA PHE A 245 1.17 6.01 8.92
C PHE A 245 0.60 5.15 7.79
N SER A 246 -0.66 4.73 7.94
CA SER A 246 -1.39 3.90 6.97
C SER A 246 -1.59 4.59 5.62
N LEU A 247 -1.73 5.92 5.62
CA LEU A 247 -1.85 6.74 4.42
C LEU A 247 -0.51 6.98 3.75
N VAL A 248 0.51 7.40 4.50
CA VAL A 248 1.82 7.77 3.94
C VAL A 248 2.59 6.55 3.44
N GLY A 249 2.62 5.46 4.21
CA GLY A 249 3.44 4.28 3.90
C GLY A 249 3.26 3.74 2.48
N PRO A 250 2.03 3.42 2.02
CA PRO A 250 1.78 2.93 0.66
C PRO A 250 1.67 4.03 -0.40
N THR A 251 1.56 5.31 0.00
CA THR A 251 1.44 6.42 -0.97
C THR A 251 2.80 6.98 -1.35
N LEU A 252 3.69 7.17 -0.37
CA LEU A 252 4.98 7.83 -0.56
C LEU A 252 6.11 6.83 -0.56
N ASN A 253 6.87 6.85 -1.64
CA ASN A 253 8.12 6.13 -1.76
C ASN A 253 9.10 6.90 -2.64
N LEU A 254 10.35 6.46 -2.65
CA LEU A 254 11.40 7.06 -3.47
C LEU A 254 11.13 6.89 -4.97
N ASP A 255 10.41 5.84 -5.37
CA ASP A 255 10.16 5.53 -6.78
C ASP A 255 9.09 6.45 -7.39
N LEU A 256 8.05 6.80 -6.64
CA LEU A 256 7.07 7.83 -6.99
C LEU A 256 7.75 9.19 -7.10
N TYR A 257 8.56 9.56 -6.10
CA TYR A 257 9.31 10.82 -6.14
C TYR A 257 10.20 10.91 -7.39
N ARG A 258 10.98 9.87 -7.68
CA ARG A 258 11.83 9.81 -8.88
C ARG A 258 11.02 9.84 -10.16
N PHE A 259 9.96 9.05 -10.23
CA PHE A 259 9.07 9.02 -11.38
C PHE A 259 8.51 10.40 -11.71
N ILE A 260 8.02 11.14 -10.71
CA ILE A 260 7.50 12.50 -10.92
C ILE A 260 8.65 13.45 -11.24
N LYS A 261 9.78 13.33 -10.54
CA LYS A 261 10.97 14.18 -10.77
C LYS A 261 11.50 14.02 -12.20
N ASP A 262 11.56 12.80 -12.71
CA ASP A 262 12.13 12.51 -14.03
C ASP A 262 11.16 12.86 -15.17
N ASN A 263 9.85 12.80 -14.93
CA ASN A 263 8.84 13.12 -15.95
C ASN A 263 8.37 14.59 -15.91
N GLN A 264 8.36 15.24 -14.74
CA GLN A 264 7.76 16.56 -14.52
C GLN A 264 8.71 17.55 -13.82
N GLY A 265 9.84 17.10 -13.28
CA GLY A 265 10.83 17.97 -12.64
C GLY A 265 10.77 17.99 -11.11
N LYS A 266 11.87 18.44 -10.51
CA LYS A 266 12.11 18.36 -9.05
C LYS A 266 11.12 19.17 -8.20
N HIS A 267 10.70 20.34 -8.67
CA HIS A 267 9.81 21.24 -7.92
C HIS A 267 8.41 20.63 -7.81
N ILE A 268 7.94 20.02 -8.89
CA ILE A 268 6.65 19.34 -8.93
C ILE A 268 6.68 18.09 -8.03
N ALA A 269 7.74 17.28 -8.13
CA ALA A 269 7.92 16.12 -7.26
C ALA A 269 7.89 16.50 -5.77
N MET A 270 8.59 17.57 -5.37
CA MET A 270 8.54 18.06 -3.99
C MET A 270 7.16 18.57 -3.60
N ALA A 271 6.48 19.32 -4.47
CA ALA A 271 5.13 19.81 -4.20
C ALA A 271 4.13 18.67 -3.97
N VAL A 272 4.22 17.60 -4.76
CA VAL A 272 3.37 16.40 -4.59
C VAL A 272 3.66 15.69 -3.26
N VAL A 273 4.94 15.50 -2.92
CA VAL A 273 5.32 14.88 -1.63
C VAL A 273 4.83 15.73 -0.46
N MET A 274 5.06 17.04 -0.50
CA MET A 274 4.59 17.97 0.54
C MET A 274 3.07 17.99 0.66
N ALA A 275 2.35 17.92 -0.46
CA ALA A 275 0.90 17.80 -0.47
C ALA A 275 0.41 16.52 0.20
N ILE A 276 1.02 15.37 -0.12
CA ILE A 276 0.66 14.09 0.52
C ILE A 276 0.90 14.16 2.03
N VAL A 277 2.08 14.64 2.45
CA VAL A 277 2.43 14.79 3.87
C VAL A 277 1.46 15.74 4.57
N ALA A 278 1.16 16.89 3.98
CA ALA A 278 0.26 17.88 4.57
C ALA A 278 -1.17 17.33 4.72
N VAL A 279 -1.71 16.68 3.68
CA VAL A 279 -3.05 16.07 3.76
C VAL A 279 -3.07 14.94 4.77
N ALA A 280 -2.08 14.04 4.78
CA ALA A 280 -2.01 12.96 5.75
C ALA A 280 -1.89 13.47 7.19
N LEU A 281 -1.12 14.54 7.43
CA LEU A 281 -1.02 15.20 8.73
C LEU A 281 -2.37 15.78 9.15
N LEU A 282 -3.06 16.50 8.26
CA LEU A 282 -4.38 17.08 8.53
C LEU A 282 -5.43 16.01 8.84
N LEU A 283 -5.46 14.92 8.06
CA LEU A 283 -6.38 13.80 8.29
C LEU A 283 -6.06 13.05 9.60
N GLY A 284 -4.78 12.82 9.88
CA GLY A 284 -4.33 12.19 11.12
C GLY A 284 -4.72 13.02 12.35
N LEU A 285 -4.43 14.32 12.34
CA LEU A 285 -4.84 15.24 13.41
C LEU A 285 -6.37 15.34 13.50
N GLY A 286 -7.08 15.37 12.37
CA GLY A 286 -8.54 15.41 12.32
C GLY A 286 -9.18 14.21 13.02
N ILE A 287 -8.69 13.00 12.76
CA ILE A 287 -9.16 11.77 13.42
C ILE A 287 -9.03 11.84 14.94
N MET A 288 -7.97 12.48 15.43
CA MET A 288 -7.71 12.61 16.86
C MET A 288 -8.80 13.40 17.60
N TYR A 289 -9.42 14.38 16.93
CA TYR A 289 -10.55 15.12 17.47
C TYR A 289 -11.89 14.42 17.24
N TRP A 290 -12.01 13.68 16.14
CA TRP A 290 -13.28 13.09 15.71
C TRP A 290 -13.61 11.77 16.40
N VAL A 291 -12.59 10.95 16.71
CA VAL A 291 -12.78 9.64 17.33
C VAL A 291 -11.77 9.40 18.46
N PRO A 292 -11.99 10.01 19.64
CA PRO A 292 -11.05 9.91 20.76
C PRO A 292 -10.95 8.50 21.34
N GLU A 293 -12.01 7.68 21.24
CA GLU A 293 -12.01 6.29 21.71
C GLU A 293 -12.59 5.36 20.64
N LEU A 294 -11.73 4.80 19.80
CA LEU A 294 -12.10 3.67 18.94
C LEU A 294 -11.97 2.36 19.72
N PRO A 295 -12.78 1.34 19.41
CA PRO A 295 -12.56 0.01 19.96
C PRO A 295 -11.14 -0.44 19.65
N LYS A 296 -10.50 -1.01 20.67
CA LYS A 296 -9.19 -1.64 20.48
C LYS A 296 -9.34 -2.74 19.42
N PRO A 297 -8.32 -2.95 18.57
CA PRO A 297 -8.34 -4.04 17.62
C PRO A 297 -8.74 -5.34 18.31
N TRP A 298 -9.65 -6.08 17.69
CA TRP A 298 -10.23 -7.31 18.24
C TRP A 298 -9.22 -8.43 18.56
N LEU A 299 -7.94 -8.21 18.24
CA LEU A 299 -6.84 -9.10 18.60
C LEU A 299 -6.76 -9.31 20.12
N THR A 300 -7.24 -8.34 20.91
CA THR A 300 -7.34 -8.45 22.38
C THR A 300 -8.58 -9.23 22.86
N LEU A 301 -9.54 -9.52 21.99
CA LEU A 301 -10.84 -10.15 22.29
C LEU A 301 -10.97 -11.59 21.75
N ALA A 302 -9.89 -12.17 21.20
CA ALA A 302 -9.92 -13.49 20.56
C ALA A 302 -9.41 -14.70 21.40
N PRO A 303 -9.73 -14.88 22.71
CA PRO A 303 -9.42 -16.14 23.40
C PRO A 303 -10.06 -17.39 22.76
N HIS A 304 -11.12 -17.25 21.97
CA HIS A 304 -11.97 -18.35 21.49
C HIS A 304 -11.67 -18.81 20.05
N TRP A 305 -10.63 -18.27 19.40
CA TRP A 305 -10.33 -18.51 17.98
C TRP A 305 -9.02 -19.29 17.73
N GLN A 306 -8.44 -19.91 18.76
CA GLN A 306 -7.12 -20.57 18.68
C GLN A 306 -7.15 -22.00 18.12
N ASP A 307 -8.30 -22.70 18.12
CA ASP A 307 -8.37 -24.15 17.84
C ASP A 307 -8.93 -24.54 16.46
N ASP A 308 -9.06 -23.57 15.56
CA ASP A 308 -9.59 -23.79 14.23
C ASP A 308 -8.56 -24.46 13.29
N TRP A 309 -8.77 -25.75 12.95
CA TRP A 309 -7.87 -26.54 12.09
C TRP A 309 -7.57 -25.88 10.73
N TRP A 310 -8.54 -25.15 10.16
CA TRP A 310 -8.41 -24.49 8.86
C TRP A 310 -7.41 -23.34 8.87
N ARG A 311 -7.14 -22.73 10.03
CA ARG A 311 -6.11 -21.68 10.18
C ARG A 311 -4.71 -22.25 10.01
N TYR A 312 -4.45 -23.41 10.63
CA TYR A 312 -3.19 -24.12 10.47
C TYR A 312 -2.99 -24.63 9.04
N VAL A 313 -4.05 -25.11 8.39
CA VAL A 313 -3.99 -25.47 6.96
C VAL A 313 -3.64 -24.25 6.11
N SER A 314 -4.29 -23.10 6.36
CA SER A 314 -3.99 -21.86 5.63
C SER A 314 -2.55 -21.41 5.88
N LEU A 315 -2.07 -21.49 7.13
CA LEU A 315 -0.67 -21.20 7.51
C LEU A 315 0.30 -22.04 6.69
N VAL A 316 0.12 -23.36 6.66
CA VAL A 316 0.96 -24.27 5.88
C VAL A 316 0.94 -23.91 4.39
N ILE A 317 -0.24 -23.64 3.81
CA ILE A 317 -0.36 -23.27 2.39
C ILE A 317 0.43 -21.99 2.10
N VAL A 318 0.21 -20.91 2.86
CA VAL A 318 0.91 -19.63 2.62
C VAL A 318 2.41 -19.76 2.88
N THR A 319 2.82 -20.50 3.91
CA THR A 319 4.25 -20.77 4.15
C THR A 319 4.88 -21.50 2.96
N VAL A 320 4.21 -22.51 2.40
CA VAL A 320 4.69 -23.21 1.20
C VAL A 320 4.76 -22.26 0.00
N LEU A 321 3.75 -21.42 -0.21
CA LEU A 321 3.75 -20.43 -1.29
C LEU A 321 4.91 -19.44 -1.16
N PHE A 322 5.17 -18.93 0.04
CA PHE A 322 6.28 -18.02 0.32
C PHE A 322 7.63 -18.73 0.16
N ALA A 323 7.75 -19.99 0.60
CA ALA A 323 8.95 -20.80 0.39
C ALA A 323 9.24 -21.01 -1.10
N ILE A 324 8.21 -21.32 -1.90
CA ILE A 324 8.33 -21.43 -3.36
C ILE A 324 8.76 -20.10 -3.98
N SER A 325 8.23 -18.97 -3.52
CA SER A 325 8.63 -17.63 -3.97
C SER A 325 10.12 -17.35 -3.68
N ILE A 326 10.57 -17.64 -2.46
CA ILE A 326 11.97 -17.48 -2.04
C ILE A 326 12.89 -18.37 -2.87
N LEU A 327 12.51 -19.63 -3.09
CA LEU A 327 13.29 -20.58 -3.90
C LEU A 327 13.38 -20.14 -5.37
N ARG A 328 12.31 -19.55 -5.91
CA ARG A 328 12.23 -19.09 -7.31
C ARG A 328 13.07 -17.84 -7.58
N ARG A 329 13.03 -16.85 -6.68
CA ARG A 329 13.74 -15.57 -6.84
C ARG A 329 15.16 -15.59 -6.24
N GLY A 330 15.40 -16.48 -5.30
CA GLY A 330 16.56 -16.47 -4.41
C GLY A 330 16.40 -15.47 -3.26
N ALA A 331 16.91 -15.82 -2.08
CA ALA A 331 16.80 -15.02 -0.85
C ALA A 331 17.33 -13.58 -1.01
N ARG A 332 18.40 -13.40 -1.82
CA ARG A 332 18.94 -12.06 -2.10
C ARG A 332 17.96 -11.18 -2.87
N SER A 333 17.34 -11.70 -3.93
CA SER A 333 16.34 -10.92 -4.68
C SER A 333 15.09 -10.64 -3.86
N PHE A 334 14.72 -11.57 -2.97
CA PHE A 334 13.60 -11.41 -2.05
C PHE A 334 13.83 -10.25 -1.07
N MET A 335 15.02 -10.20 -0.44
CA MET A 335 15.39 -9.12 0.48
C MET A 335 15.60 -7.77 -0.22
N LEU A 336 16.10 -7.78 -1.47
CA LEU A 336 16.28 -6.57 -2.26
C LEU A 336 14.95 -5.88 -2.59
N GLU A 337 13.82 -6.59 -2.53
CA GLU A 337 12.49 -6.00 -2.74
C GLU A 337 12.08 -5.05 -1.61
N LEU A 338 12.64 -5.21 -0.41
CA LEU A 338 12.43 -4.33 0.74
C LEU A 338 13.23 -3.02 0.62
N LEU A 339 14.21 -2.97 -0.27
CA LEU A 339 15.09 -1.83 -0.45
C LEU A 339 14.62 -0.95 -1.62
N PRO A 340 14.77 0.38 -1.50
CA PRO A 340 14.44 1.26 -2.61
C PRO A 340 15.34 0.98 -3.82
N HIS A 341 14.76 1.10 -5.02
CA HIS A 341 15.41 0.73 -6.29
C HIS A 341 16.77 1.41 -6.53
N SER A 342 17.07 2.54 -5.86
CA SER A 342 18.39 3.19 -5.91
C SER A 342 19.54 2.34 -5.37
N PHE A 343 19.28 1.54 -4.34
CA PHE A 343 20.29 0.64 -3.79
C PHE A 343 20.43 -0.64 -4.62
N ARG A 344 19.42 -0.97 -5.43
CA ARG A 344 19.41 -2.14 -6.31
C ARG A 344 20.33 -2.00 -7.53
N ASN A 345 20.57 -0.75 -7.99
CA ASN A 345 21.33 -0.43 -9.20
C ASN A 345 22.70 0.23 -8.94
N ALA A 346 23.26 0.13 -7.72
CA ALA A 346 24.67 0.43 -7.51
C ALA A 346 25.50 -0.62 -8.28
N LYS A 347 25.77 -0.34 -9.57
CA LYS A 347 26.63 -1.17 -10.41
C LYS A 347 28.00 -1.31 -9.72
N PRO A 348 28.64 -2.50 -9.76
CA PRO A 348 30.05 -2.59 -9.43
C PRO A 348 30.81 -1.68 -10.39
N HIS A 349 31.67 -0.81 -9.85
CA HIS A 349 32.57 -0.01 -10.66
C HIS A 349 33.42 -0.96 -11.52
N HIS A 350 33.22 -0.92 -12.83
CA HIS A 350 34.20 -1.49 -13.77
C HIS A 350 35.47 -0.66 -13.63
N HIS A 351 36.47 -1.20 -12.95
CA HIS A 351 37.84 -0.71 -13.04
C HIS A 351 38.30 -0.92 -14.49
N HIS A 352 38.25 0.13 -15.29
CA HIS A 352 39.09 0.25 -16.46
C HIS A 352 40.54 0.40 -15.96
N HIS A 353 41.28 -0.70 -15.96
CA HIS A 353 42.74 -0.63 -15.95
C HIS A 353 43.17 -0.16 -17.35
N HIS A 354 43.76 1.03 -17.37
CA HIS A 354 44.57 1.53 -18.48
C HIS A 354 46.01 1.08 -18.31
#